data_AF-A0A971FK39-F1
#
_entry.id   AF-A0A971FK39-F1
#
_cell.length_a   1.000
_cell.length_b   1.000
_cell.length_c   1.000
_cell.angle_alpha   90.00
_cell.angle_beta   90.00
_cell.angle_gamma   90.00
#
_symmetry.space_group_name_H-M   'P 1'
#
loop_
_entity.id
_entity.type
_entity.pdbx_description
1 polymer ?
#
loop_
_entity_poly.entity_id
_entity_poly.type
_entity_poly.pdbx_seq_one_letter_code
_entity_poly.pdbx_strand_id
1 'polypeptide(L)'
;MRRVSQCCLAWLNPAENYSPTGGYEVAHDTGRWWDAILRYEASTGDRIPEDIEKAMMDNLRAMTDNPAALLMNIFAPPESQVINLHNIRESMLTYAALAKYREIDWACTQGKKMIAAIADMLTPDGQVDYPRLKELMGGRAVNPDPMMCPEAPTGGWFDSTGTTGRALEAILCFSEAVGDDKGLNW
;
A
#
# COMPACT_ATOMS: atom_id res chain seq x y z
N MET A 1 -5.73 -23.89 -10.96
CA MET A 1 -6.19 -23.06 -9.82
C MET A 1 -5.39 -23.36 -8.56
N ARG A 2 -5.47 -24.55 -7.94
CA ARG A 2 -4.73 -24.92 -6.71
C ARG A 2 -3.22 -24.60 -6.66
N ARG A 3 -2.51 -24.62 -7.79
CA ARG A 3 -1.09 -24.22 -7.85
C ARG A 3 -0.88 -22.71 -7.63
N VAL A 4 -1.84 -21.87 -8.03
CA VAL A 4 -1.78 -20.41 -7.89
C VAL A 4 -1.93 -20.01 -6.42
N SER A 5 -2.91 -20.57 -5.69
CA SER A 5 -2.99 -20.35 -4.25
C SER A 5 -1.74 -20.83 -3.50
N GLN A 6 -1.19 -21.98 -3.90
CA GLN A 6 0.09 -22.44 -3.34
C GLN A 6 1.24 -21.46 -3.59
N CYS A 7 1.29 -20.81 -4.76
CA CYS A 7 2.27 -19.76 -5.03
C CYS A 7 2.09 -18.56 -4.10
N CYS A 8 0.85 -18.09 -3.87
CA CYS A 8 0.59 -16.98 -2.96
C CYS A 8 0.91 -17.34 -1.49
N LEU A 9 0.54 -18.55 -1.05
CA LEU A 9 0.83 -19.00 0.31
C LEU A 9 2.33 -19.25 0.54
N ALA A 10 3.08 -19.61 -0.50
CA ALA A 10 4.52 -19.80 -0.41
C ALA A 10 5.31 -18.52 -0.15
N TRP A 11 4.68 -17.34 -0.27
CA TRP A 11 5.32 -16.07 0.10
C TRP A 11 5.43 -15.91 1.62
N LEU A 12 4.54 -16.58 2.37
CA LEU A 12 4.35 -16.34 3.79
C LEU A 12 5.26 -17.23 4.62
N ASN A 13 5.98 -16.64 5.56
CA ASN A 13 6.87 -17.38 6.46
C ASN A 13 6.20 -17.65 7.82
N PRO A 14 5.85 -18.91 8.15
CA PRO A 14 5.19 -19.23 9.42
C PRO A 14 6.00 -18.86 10.67
N ALA A 15 7.34 -18.82 10.57
CA ALA A 15 8.21 -18.42 11.67
C ALA A 15 8.15 -16.90 11.96
N GLU A 16 7.67 -16.11 11.00
CA GLU A 16 7.63 -14.64 11.04
C GLU A 16 6.17 -14.13 11.05
N ASN A 17 5.30 -14.85 11.77
CA ASN A 17 3.87 -14.57 11.84
C ASN A 17 3.22 -14.45 10.44
N TYR A 18 3.62 -15.33 9.52
CA TYR A 18 3.20 -15.32 8.11
C TYR A 18 3.56 -14.07 7.31
N SER A 19 4.45 -13.20 7.81
CA SER A 19 4.92 -12.05 7.02
C SER A 19 5.63 -12.52 5.74
N PRO A 20 5.45 -11.82 4.59
CA PRO A 20 6.17 -12.14 3.37
C PRO A 20 7.62 -11.66 3.47
N THR A 21 8.51 -12.54 3.90
CA THR A 21 9.93 -12.25 4.22
C THR A 21 10.88 -12.79 3.15
N GLY A 22 12.05 -12.16 3.03
CA GLY A 22 13.09 -12.55 2.06
C GLY A 22 12.89 -12.03 0.63
N GLY A 23 11.83 -11.25 0.40
CA GLY A 23 11.56 -10.55 -0.86
C GLY A 23 12.19 -9.15 -0.94
N TYR A 24 11.55 -8.25 -1.68
CA TYR A 24 12.04 -6.89 -1.89
C TYR A 24 11.88 -6.04 -0.61
N GLU A 25 10.67 -6.02 -0.07
CA GLU A 25 10.31 -5.27 1.13
C GLU A 25 9.04 -5.90 1.71
N VAL A 26 9.03 -6.23 3.01
CA VAL A 26 7.91 -6.96 3.63
C VAL A 26 6.59 -6.21 3.49
N ALA A 27 6.62 -4.88 3.62
CA ALA A 27 5.43 -4.03 3.46
C ALA A 27 4.91 -4.01 2.02
N HIS A 28 5.80 -3.83 1.04
CA HIS A 28 5.46 -3.91 -0.39
C HIS A 28 4.85 -5.28 -0.74
N ASP A 29 5.51 -6.36 -0.33
CA ASP A 29 5.09 -7.73 -0.66
C ASP A 29 3.79 -8.11 0.06
N THR A 30 3.53 -7.54 1.24
CA THR A 30 2.24 -7.66 1.96
C THR A 30 1.10 -7.08 1.13
N GLY A 31 1.29 -5.89 0.55
CA GLY A 31 0.23 -5.27 -0.23
C GLY A 31 -0.06 -6.02 -1.54
N ARG A 32 0.99 -6.50 -2.21
CA ARG A 32 0.84 -7.37 -3.39
C ARG A 32 0.14 -8.68 -3.07
N TRP A 33 0.47 -9.27 -1.93
CA TRP A 33 -0.15 -10.52 -1.50
C TRP A 33 -1.66 -10.35 -1.31
N TRP A 34 -2.09 -9.29 -0.60
CA TRP A 34 -3.51 -9.02 -0.34
C TRP A 34 -4.31 -8.82 -1.63
N ASP A 35 -3.81 -8.01 -2.56
CA ASP A 35 -4.47 -7.80 -3.85
C ASP A 35 -4.59 -9.10 -4.65
N ALA A 36 -3.50 -9.87 -4.73
CA ALA A 36 -3.47 -11.11 -5.49
C ALA A 36 -4.38 -12.19 -4.89
N ILE A 37 -4.29 -12.43 -3.57
CA ILE A 37 -5.00 -13.54 -2.94
C ILE A 37 -6.51 -13.32 -2.90
N LEU A 38 -6.98 -12.09 -2.65
CA LEU A 38 -8.40 -11.80 -2.59
C LEU A 38 -9.05 -11.86 -3.99
N ARG A 39 -8.35 -11.38 -5.03
CA ARG A 39 -8.78 -11.60 -6.43
C ARG A 39 -8.80 -13.08 -6.79
N TYR A 40 -7.81 -13.83 -6.32
CA TYR A 40 -7.77 -15.28 -6.51
C TYR A 40 -8.99 -15.95 -5.86
N GLU A 41 -9.26 -15.72 -4.58
CA GLU A 41 -10.43 -16.30 -3.91
C GLU A 41 -11.73 -15.93 -4.64
N ALA A 42 -11.90 -14.66 -5.01
CA ALA A 42 -13.09 -14.19 -5.73
C ALA A 42 -13.28 -14.90 -7.09
N SER A 43 -12.18 -15.22 -7.78
CA SER A 43 -12.22 -15.91 -9.08
C SER A 43 -12.40 -17.42 -8.99
N THR A 44 -12.12 -18.03 -7.85
CA THR A 44 -11.97 -19.50 -7.72
C THR A 44 -12.90 -20.12 -6.68
N GLY A 45 -13.31 -19.37 -5.66
CA GLY A 45 -14.00 -19.86 -4.47
C GLY A 45 -13.10 -20.56 -3.44
N ASP A 46 -11.82 -20.79 -3.75
CA ASP A 46 -10.86 -21.35 -2.79
C ASP A 46 -10.58 -20.31 -1.71
N ARG A 47 -10.68 -20.67 -0.43
CA ARG A 47 -10.55 -19.73 0.70
C ARG A 47 -9.14 -19.66 1.28
N ILE A 48 -8.74 -18.48 1.76
CA ILE A 48 -7.57 -18.29 2.61
C ILE A 48 -7.82 -19.01 3.94
N PRO A 49 -6.86 -19.77 4.48
CA PRO A 49 -6.95 -20.31 5.83
C PRO A 49 -7.14 -19.20 6.88
N GLU A 50 -8.08 -19.39 7.81
CA GLU A 50 -8.47 -18.34 8.78
C GLU A 50 -7.32 -17.86 9.66
N ASP A 51 -6.40 -18.76 10.05
CA ASP A 51 -5.23 -18.42 10.87
C ASP A 51 -4.25 -17.52 10.11
N ILE A 52 -4.05 -17.79 8.82
CA ILE A 52 -3.22 -16.99 7.92
C ILE A 52 -3.87 -15.63 7.66
N GLU A 53 -5.16 -15.60 7.36
CA GLU A 53 -5.89 -14.35 7.13
C GLU A 53 -5.83 -13.44 8.36
N LYS A 54 -6.05 -14.02 9.55
CA LYS A 54 -5.92 -13.30 10.81
C LYS A 54 -4.52 -12.73 11.01
N ALA A 55 -3.47 -13.55 10.85
CA ALA A 55 -2.09 -13.11 11.03
C ALA A 55 -1.72 -11.99 10.05
N MET A 56 -2.12 -12.13 8.78
CA MET A 56 -1.88 -11.12 7.75
C MET A 56 -2.65 -9.81 8.01
N MET A 57 -3.85 -9.88 8.58
CA MET A 57 -4.59 -8.69 9.01
C MET A 57 -3.91 -7.98 10.19
N ASP A 58 -3.37 -8.73 11.15
CA ASP A 58 -2.62 -8.19 12.28
C ASP A 58 -1.33 -7.50 11.78
N ASN A 59 -0.60 -8.13 10.86
CA ASN A 59 0.59 -7.56 10.21
C ASN A 59 0.26 -6.27 9.43
N LEU A 60 -0.79 -6.31 8.62
CA LEU A 60 -1.23 -5.16 7.83
C LEU A 60 -1.59 -3.96 8.71
N ARG A 61 -2.33 -4.19 9.80
CA ARG A 61 -2.67 -3.14 10.76
C ARG A 61 -1.42 -2.51 11.38
N ALA A 62 -0.46 -3.34 11.79
CA ALA A 62 0.78 -2.83 12.35
C ALA A 62 1.57 -1.99 11.32
N MET A 63 1.73 -2.47 10.09
CA MET A 63 2.47 -1.75 9.04
C MET A 63 1.82 -0.44 8.61
N THR A 64 0.50 -0.33 8.75
CA THR A 64 -0.28 0.84 8.33
C THR A 64 -0.67 1.75 9.48
N ASP A 65 -0.22 1.44 10.71
CA ASP A 65 -0.44 2.29 11.89
C ASP A 65 0.51 3.50 11.88
N ASN A 66 0.24 4.42 10.95
CA ASN A 66 0.95 5.69 10.81
C ASN A 66 -0.01 6.78 10.30
N PRO A 67 0.38 8.06 10.38
CA PRO A 67 -0.50 9.18 10.04
C PRO A 67 -1.00 9.19 8.59
N ALA A 68 -0.31 8.55 7.66
CA ALA A 68 -0.72 8.45 6.25
C ALA A 68 -1.44 7.15 5.89
N ALA A 69 -1.57 6.19 6.81
CA ALA A 69 -2.04 4.83 6.52
C ALA A 69 -1.22 4.12 5.41
N LEU A 70 0.06 4.47 5.30
CA LEU A 70 0.95 3.91 4.28
C LEU A 70 1.53 2.57 4.77
N LEU A 71 1.69 1.59 3.90
CA LEU A 71 2.42 0.37 4.24
C LEU A 71 3.89 0.73 4.51
N MET A 72 4.33 0.53 5.76
CA MET A 72 5.70 0.79 6.21
C MET A 72 6.38 -0.51 6.62
N ASN A 73 7.65 -0.67 6.26
CA ASN A 73 8.46 -1.87 6.52
C ASN A 73 8.88 -2.01 8.00
N ILE A 74 7.96 -1.88 8.95
CA ILE A 74 8.25 -1.79 10.39
C ILE A 74 8.87 -3.05 11.00
N PHE A 75 8.82 -4.18 10.29
CA PHE A 75 9.43 -5.44 10.71
C PHE A 75 10.87 -5.62 10.22
N ALA A 76 11.36 -4.73 9.36
CA ALA A 76 12.75 -4.73 8.93
C ALA A 76 13.65 -3.96 9.92
N PRO A 77 14.99 -4.12 9.80
CA PRO A 77 15.93 -3.32 10.58
C PRO A 77 15.66 -1.81 10.48
N PRO A 78 15.89 -1.01 11.55
CA PRO A 78 15.52 0.41 11.62
C PRO A 78 15.96 1.25 10.41
N GLU A 79 17.15 1.00 9.87
CA GLU A 79 17.71 1.68 8.69
C GLU A 79 16.91 1.43 7.40
N SER A 80 16.13 0.35 7.35
CA SER A 80 15.27 -0.03 6.22
C SER A 80 13.82 0.43 6.42
N GLN A 81 13.48 1.04 7.54
CA GLN A 81 12.13 1.54 7.85
C GLN A 81 11.89 2.94 7.30
N VAL A 82 12.12 3.10 6.00
CA VAL A 82 11.97 4.37 5.26
C VAL A 82 10.58 4.50 4.66
N ILE A 83 10.17 5.73 4.35
CA ILE A 83 8.95 6.01 3.61
C ILE A 83 9.20 5.65 2.14
N ASN A 84 8.55 4.60 1.65
CA ASN A 84 8.64 4.16 0.26
C ASN A 84 7.35 4.54 -0.50
N LEU A 85 7.46 5.46 -1.46
CA LEU A 85 6.30 5.94 -2.20
C LEU A 85 5.70 4.92 -3.17
N HIS A 86 6.41 3.83 -3.50
CA HIS A 86 5.78 2.69 -4.19
C HIS A 86 4.65 2.08 -3.37
N ASN A 87 4.76 2.12 -2.05
CA ASN A 87 3.75 1.55 -1.17
C ASN A 87 2.44 2.34 -1.20
N ILE A 88 2.38 3.51 -1.88
CA ILE A 88 1.10 4.15 -2.18
C ILE A 88 0.23 3.20 -3.00
N ARG A 89 0.78 2.63 -4.07
CA ARG A 89 0.04 1.69 -4.91
C ARG A 89 -0.36 0.46 -4.09
N GLU A 90 0.58 -0.13 -3.38
CA GLU A 90 0.36 -1.41 -2.68
C GLU A 90 -0.63 -1.27 -1.51
N SER A 91 -0.59 -0.15 -0.77
CA SER A 91 -1.59 0.17 0.25
C SER A 91 -2.98 0.34 -0.36
N MET A 92 -3.11 1.14 -1.42
CA MET A 92 -4.41 1.40 -2.03
C MET A 92 -5.03 0.15 -2.64
N LEU A 93 -4.24 -0.72 -3.28
CA LEU A 93 -4.74 -2.02 -3.77
C LEU A 93 -5.21 -2.91 -2.63
N THR A 94 -4.47 -2.93 -1.52
CA THR A 94 -4.87 -3.67 -0.32
C THR A 94 -6.21 -3.19 0.22
N TYR A 95 -6.35 -1.87 0.40
CA TYR A 95 -7.60 -1.29 0.89
C TYR A 95 -8.76 -1.51 -0.07
N ALA A 96 -8.52 -1.39 -1.38
CA ALA A 96 -9.52 -1.65 -2.40
C ALA A 96 -10.01 -3.10 -2.37
N ALA A 97 -9.07 -4.05 -2.30
CA ALA A 97 -9.40 -5.48 -2.27
C ALA A 97 -10.15 -5.86 -0.98
N LEU A 98 -9.74 -5.35 0.18
CA LEU A 98 -10.41 -5.60 1.46
C LEU A 98 -11.80 -4.95 1.51
N ALA A 99 -11.95 -3.71 1.02
CA ALA A 99 -13.24 -3.06 0.91
C ALA A 99 -14.19 -3.86 -0.01
N LYS A 100 -13.70 -4.27 -1.19
CA LYS A 100 -14.51 -4.95 -2.21
C LYS A 100 -14.88 -6.39 -1.84
N TYR A 101 -13.93 -7.18 -1.36
CA TYR A 101 -14.11 -8.63 -1.20
C TYR A 101 -14.39 -9.07 0.24
N ARG A 102 -14.19 -8.17 1.21
CA ARG A 102 -14.46 -8.43 2.63
C ARG A 102 -15.37 -7.41 3.28
N GLU A 103 -15.68 -6.30 2.61
CA GLU A 103 -16.58 -5.24 3.13
C GLU A 103 -16.11 -4.71 4.50
N ILE A 104 -14.79 -4.57 4.67
CA ILE A 104 -14.20 -4.13 5.94
C ILE A 104 -14.19 -2.60 6.01
N ASP A 105 -15.01 -2.02 6.89
CA ASP A 105 -15.08 -0.57 7.15
C ASP A 105 -13.73 0.05 7.53
N TRP A 106 -12.90 -0.70 8.25
CA TRP A 106 -11.55 -0.26 8.59
C TRP A 106 -10.71 0.01 7.33
N ALA A 107 -10.81 -0.84 6.30
CA ALA A 107 -10.08 -0.66 5.05
C ALA A 107 -10.57 0.58 4.29
N CYS A 108 -11.89 0.81 4.26
CA CYS A 108 -12.49 2.04 3.72
C CYS A 108 -11.96 3.29 4.44
N THR A 109 -11.87 3.23 5.77
CA THR A 109 -11.38 4.34 6.60
C THR A 109 -9.90 4.63 6.34
N GLN A 110 -9.05 3.60 6.28
CA GLN A 110 -7.62 3.76 6.00
C GLN A 110 -7.37 4.26 4.57
N GLY A 111 -8.08 3.73 3.57
CA GLY A 111 -7.95 4.22 2.19
C GLY A 111 -8.34 5.69 2.06
N LYS A 112 -9.43 6.13 2.71
CA LYS A 112 -9.81 7.55 2.74
C LYS A 112 -8.78 8.43 3.44
N LYS A 113 -8.23 7.97 4.57
CA LYS A 113 -7.15 8.65 5.29
C LYS A 113 -5.91 8.83 4.41
N MET A 114 -5.56 7.80 3.65
CA MET A 114 -4.42 7.83 2.75
C MET A 114 -4.62 8.76 1.55
N ILE A 115 -5.79 8.73 0.90
CA ILE A 115 -6.13 9.69 -0.17
C ILE A 115 -6.03 11.12 0.36
N ALA A 116 -6.60 11.40 1.52
CA ALA A 116 -6.55 12.73 2.13
C ALA A 116 -5.10 13.17 2.42
N ALA A 117 -4.27 12.27 2.95
CA ALA A 117 -2.86 12.54 3.20
C ALA A 117 -2.13 12.87 1.90
N ILE A 118 -2.29 12.06 0.85
CA ILE A 118 -1.58 12.29 -0.42
C ILE A 118 -2.04 13.58 -1.08
N ALA A 119 -3.34 13.83 -1.16
CA ALA A 119 -3.88 15.06 -1.74
C ALA A 119 -3.34 16.32 -1.03
N ASP A 120 -3.23 16.28 0.30
CA ASP A 120 -2.67 17.38 1.09
C ASP A 120 -1.16 17.61 0.87
N MET A 121 -0.45 16.61 0.36
CA MET A 121 1.00 16.66 0.08
C MET A 121 1.32 16.94 -1.39
N LEU A 122 0.33 17.01 -2.28
CA LEU A 122 0.57 17.29 -3.69
C LEU A 122 0.66 18.80 -3.95
N THR A 123 1.71 19.18 -4.68
CA THR A 123 1.84 20.51 -5.25
C THR A 123 0.92 20.68 -6.47
N PRO A 124 0.66 21.92 -6.94
CA PRO A 124 -0.20 22.14 -8.11
C PRO A 124 0.29 21.50 -9.42
N ASP A 125 1.58 21.17 -9.53
CA ASP A 125 2.17 20.44 -10.66
C ASP A 125 2.24 18.91 -10.42
N GLY A 126 1.67 18.41 -9.32
CA GLY A 126 1.54 16.99 -9.03
C GLY A 126 2.78 16.35 -8.41
N GLN A 127 3.75 17.16 -7.96
CA GLN A 127 4.90 16.67 -7.18
C GLN A 127 4.51 16.46 -5.72
N VAL A 128 5.23 15.60 -5.01
CA VAL A 128 5.02 15.38 -3.58
C VAL A 128 5.90 16.34 -2.78
N ASP A 129 5.32 17.05 -1.82
CA ASP A 129 6.05 17.83 -0.82
C ASP A 129 6.74 16.88 0.18
N TYR A 130 7.98 16.49 -0.13
CA TYR A 130 8.78 15.57 0.69
C TYR A 130 9.07 16.10 2.10
N PRO A 131 9.43 17.38 2.31
CA PRO A 131 9.54 17.94 3.66
C PRO A 131 8.26 17.76 4.49
N ARG A 132 7.09 18.06 3.92
CA ARG A 132 5.81 17.91 4.61
C ARG A 132 5.47 16.45 4.88
N LEU A 133 5.72 15.55 3.92
CA LEU A 133 5.57 14.11 4.10
C LEU A 133 6.42 13.61 5.27
N LYS A 134 7.68 14.06 5.36
CA LYS A 134 8.58 13.70 6.45
C LYS A 134 8.04 14.21 7.79
N GLU A 135 7.52 15.43 7.86
CA GLU A 135 6.89 15.98 9.06
C GLU A 135 5.66 15.15 9.49
N LEU A 136 4.74 14.88 8.56
CA LEU A 136 3.55 14.06 8.79
C LEU A 136 3.91 12.68 9.34
N MET A 137 4.99 12.09 8.83
CA MET A 137 5.46 10.76 9.19
C MET A 137 6.40 10.75 10.42
N GLY A 138 6.41 11.82 11.21
CA GLY A 138 7.16 11.88 12.48
C GLY A 138 8.68 11.93 12.28
N GLY A 139 9.14 12.51 11.17
CA GLY A 139 10.56 12.67 10.87
C GLY A 139 11.23 11.46 10.23
N ARG A 140 10.48 10.40 9.90
CA ARG A 140 11.02 9.21 9.21
C ARG A 140 11.71 9.59 7.91
N ALA A 141 12.82 8.91 7.59
CA ALA A 141 13.53 9.13 6.35
C ALA A 141 12.69 8.68 5.15
N VAL A 142 12.73 9.45 4.06
CA VAL A 142 12.17 9.04 2.78
C VAL A 142 13.19 8.16 2.05
N ASN A 143 12.73 7.16 1.29
CA ASN A 143 13.58 6.31 0.49
C ASN A 143 14.49 7.18 -0.42
N PRO A 144 15.83 7.02 -0.35
CA PRO A 144 16.77 7.89 -1.05
C PRO A 144 16.87 7.62 -2.56
N ASP A 145 16.24 6.56 -3.08
CA ASP A 145 16.26 6.25 -4.51
C ASP A 145 15.54 7.36 -5.31
N PRO A 146 16.24 8.04 -6.25
CA PRO A 146 15.66 9.11 -7.06
C PRO A 146 14.43 8.69 -7.87
N MET A 147 14.28 7.41 -8.20
CA MET A 147 13.05 6.91 -8.85
C MET A 147 11.84 6.90 -7.91
N MET A 148 12.09 6.94 -6.59
CA MET A 148 11.08 6.94 -5.54
C MET A 148 10.77 8.33 -5.02
N CYS A 149 11.66 9.28 -5.29
CA CYS A 149 11.53 10.69 -4.92
C CYS A 149 11.85 11.61 -6.10
N PRO A 150 11.08 11.54 -7.21
CA PRO A 150 11.30 12.42 -8.34
C PRO A 150 11.02 13.88 -7.97
N GLU A 151 11.95 14.77 -8.31
CA GLU A 151 11.83 16.21 -8.06
C GLU A 151 12.25 17.00 -9.30
N ALA A 152 11.51 18.06 -9.60
CA ALA A 152 11.82 19.04 -10.63
C ALA A 152 11.47 20.46 -10.15
N PRO A 153 12.06 21.51 -10.75
CA PRO A 153 11.62 22.88 -10.52
C PRO A 153 10.11 23.03 -10.77
N THR A 154 9.44 23.90 -10.03
CA THR A 154 7.99 24.13 -10.17
C THR A 154 7.58 24.37 -11.63
N GLY A 155 6.63 23.58 -12.11
CA GLY A 155 6.15 23.62 -13.50
C GLY A 155 7.07 22.96 -14.52
N GLY A 156 8.18 22.36 -14.08
CA GLY A 156 9.07 21.53 -14.90
C GLY A 156 8.53 20.12 -15.09
N TRP A 157 9.06 19.41 -16.09
CA TRP A 157 8.76 18.00 -16.30
C TRP A 157 9.50 17.11 -15.29
N PHE A 158 8.82 16.10 -14.77
CA PHE A 158 9.38 15.05 -13.90
C PHE A 158 8.73 13.70 -14.20
N ASP A 159 9.43 12.61 -13.86
CA ASP A 159 8.93 11.24 -14.01
C ASP A 159 8.39 10.72 -12.68
N SER A 160 7.07 10.75 -12.51
CA SER A 160 6.37 10.16 -11.35
C SER A 160 5.81 8.76 -11.59
N THR A 161 6.23 8.10 -12.68
CA THR A 161 5.69 6.77 -13.02
C THR A 161 6.00 5.72 -11.96
N GLY A 162 7.09 5.84 -11.21
CA GLY A 162 7.42 4.96 -10.08
C GLY A 162 6.57 5.18 -8.84
N THR A 163 5.89 6.32 -8.71
CA THR A 163 5.27 6.75 -7.45
C THR A 163 3.78 7.02 -7.62
N THR A 164 3.37 8.29 -7.67
CA THR A 164 1.96 8.71 -7.79
C THR A 164 1.36 8.29 -9.13
N GLY A 165 2.14 8.25 -10.21
CA GLY A 165 1.67 7.79 -11.52
C GLY A 165 1.20 6.33 -11.50
N ARG A 166 1.95 5.43 -10.85
CA ARG A 166 1.56 4.02 -10.64
C ARG A 166 0.41 3.85 -9.67
N ALA A 167 0.27 4.77 -8.71
CA ALA A 167 -0.81 4.74 -7.73
C ALA A 167 -2.19 5.00 -8.33
N LEU A 168 -2.28 5.70 -9.48
CA LEU A 168 -3.55 6.06 -10.13
C LEU A 168 -4.46 4.84 -10.32
N GLU A 169 -3.92 3.72 -10.80
CA GLU A 169 -4.66 2.45 -10.93
C GLU A 169 -5.32 2.04 -9.59
N ALA A 170 -4.54 2.05 -8.52
CA ALA A 170 -4.97 1.58 -7.21
C ALA A 170 -6.01 2.51 -6.58
N ILE A 171 -5.87 3.81 -6.80
CA ILE A 171 -6.83 4.83 -6.34
C ILE A 171 -8.17 4.67 -7.07
N LEU A 172 -8.13 4.44 -8.39
CA LEU A 172 -9.34 4.13 -9.18
C LEU A 172 -10.02 2.86 -8.67
N CYS A 173 -9.26 1.77 -8.49
CA CYS A 173 -9.79 0.52 -7.93
C CYS A 173 -10.44 0.72 -6.55
N PHE A 174 -9.84 1.55 -5.69
CA PHE A 174 -10.43 1.87 -4.38
C PHE A 174 -11.72 2.68 -4.51
N SER A 175 -11.72 3.73 -5.34
CA SER A 175 -12.90 4.56 -5.60
C SER A 175 -14.09 3.72 -6.09
N GLU A 176 -13.84 2.79 -7.02
CA GLU A 176 -14.83 1.83 -7.50
C GLU A 176 -15.32 0.88 -6.40
N ALA A 177 -14.41 0.39 -5.55
CA ALA A 177 -14.75 -0.53 -4.46
C ALA A 177 -15.64 0.13 -3.39
N VAL A 178 -15.47 1.43 -3.12
CA VAL A 178 -16.23 2.13 -2.08
C VAL A 178 -17.40 2.96 -2.63
N GLY A 179 -17.57 3.04 -3.96
CA GLY A 179 -18.61 3.83 -4.61
C GLY A 179 -18.52 5.33 -4.31
N ASP A 180 -17.29 5.85 -4.13
CA ASP A 180 -17.04 7.22 -3.70
C ASP A 180 -16.15 7.96 -4.72
N ASP A 181 -16.78 8.59 -5.70
CA ASP A 181 -16.12 9.37 -6.75
C ASP A 181 -15.28 10.54 -6.18
N LYS A 182 -15.44 10.89 -4.90
CA LYS A 182 -14.59 11.90 -4.25
C LYS A 182 -13.12 11.50 -4.22
N GLY A 183 -12.82 10.20 -4.32
CA GLY A 183 -11.45 9.70 -4.49
C GLY A 183 -10.78 10.10 -5.81
N LEU A 184 -11.53 10.72 -6.74
CA LEU A 184 -11.06 11.14 -8.07
C LEU A 184 -10.78 12.65 -8.19
N ASN A 185 -11.16 13.44 -7.18
CA ASN A 185 -10.88 14.88 -7.14
C ASN A 185 -9.60 15.11 -6.33
N TRP A 186 -8.45 14.85 -6.97
CA TRP A 186 -7.12 15.17 -6.47
C TRP A 186 -6.75 16.59 -6.88
#